data_AF-A0A9J6DPP2-F1
#
_entry.id   AF-A0A9J6DPP2-F1
#
_cell.length_a   1.000
_cell.length_b   1.000
_cell.length_c   1.000
_cell.angle_alpha   90.00
_cell.angle_beta   90.00
_cell.angle_gamma   90.00
#
_symmetry.space_group_name_H-M   'P 1'
#
loop_
_entity.id
_entity.type
_entity.pdbx_description
1 polymer ?
#
loop_
_entity_poly.entity_id
_entity_poly.type
_entity_poly.pdbx_seq_one_letter_code
_entity_poly.pdbx_strand_id
1 'polypeptide(L)'
;MSHVWFSNMKTEQAKTTLTDAGVPKVKDRECLVINPTRQEVKIKLQWLAFDVTKDAIRRAFYENGNVKEVTDDRWRVEDFEGVESTTCVIRMQLRAGVSVDQLTHQVRIGSSTALVVVPGRPPLCLRCRSKVHM
;
A
#
# COMPACT_ATOMS: atom_id res chain seq x y z
N MET A 1 -5.87 -21.54 -19.77
CA MET A 1 -6.25 -20.13 -19.99
C MET A 1 -6.94 -19.62 -18.75
N SER A 2 -6.46 -18.53 -18.18
CA SER A 2 -7.11 -17.86 -17.05
C SER A 2 -8.14 -16.86 -17.60
N HIS A 3 -9.39 -16.96 -17.17
CA HIS A 3 -10.44 -16.01 -17.55
C HIS A 3 -10.56 -14.94 -16.47
N VAL A 4 -10.55 -13.68 -16.88
CA VAL A 4 -10.75 -12.53 -15.99
C VAL A 4 -12.06 -11.87 -16.39
N TRP A 5 -12.92 -11.63 -15.41
CA TRP A 5 -14.19 -10.94 -15.59
C TRP A 5 -14.23 -9.68 -14.74
N PHE A 6 -14.70 -8.59 -15.33
CA PHE A 6 -15.05 -7.37 -14.61
C PHE A 6 -16.56 -7.33 -14.44
N SER A 7 -17.02 -7.08 -13.23
CA SER A 7 -18.44 -7.01 -12.92
C SER A 7 -18.71 -5.80 -12.03
N ASN A 8 -19.67 -4.97 -12.43
CA ASN A 8 -20.14 -3.84 -11.65
C ASN A 8 -21.30 -4.30 -10.77
N MET A 9 -21.17 -4.08 -9.47
CA MET A 9 -22.24 -4.39 -8.51
C MET A 9 -23.17 -3.19 -8.39
N LYS A 10 -24.48 -3.45 -8.33
CA LYS A 10 -25.49 -2.39 -8.17
C LYS A 10 -25.51 -1.78 -6.76
N THR A 11 -25.03 -2.51 -5.76
CA THR A 11 -25.00 -2.08 -4.35
C THR A 11 -23.68 -2.45 -3.69
N GLU A 12 -23.24 -1.64 -2.72
CA GLU A 12 -22.03 -1.94 -1.93
C GLU A 12 -22.19 -3.21 -1.08
N GLN A 13 -23.41 -3.54 -0.66
CA GLN A 13 -23.68 -4.78 0.06
C GLN A 13 -23.43 -6.01 -0.81
N ALA A 14 -23.89 -6.02 -2.06
CA ALA A 14 -23.64 -7.14 -2.99
C ALA A 14 -22.14 -7.32 -3.26
N LYS A 15 -21.41 -6.21 -3.41
CA LYS A 15 -19.95 -6.21 -3.55
C LYS A 15 -19.24 -6.78 -2.32
N THR A 16 -19.69 -6.39 -1.13
CA THR A 16 -19.14 -6.89 0.14
C THR A 16 -19.38 -8.39 0.29
N THR A 17 -20.62 -8.85 0.10
CA THR A 17 -20.97 -10.28 0.14
C THR A 17 -20.12 -11.12 -0.81
N LEU A 18 -19.89 -10.65 -2.04
CA LEU A 18 -19.08 -11.37 -3.02
C LEU A 18 -17.58 -11.37 -2.63
N THR A 19 -17.08 -10.26 -2.10
CA THR A 19 -15.68 -10.17 -1.66
C THR A 19 -15.42 -11.07 -0.43
N ASP A 20 -16.35 -11.10 0.51
CA ASP A 20 -16.23 -11.86 1.76
C ASP A 20 -16.41 -13.37 1.54
N ALA A 21 -17.02 -13.78 0.42
CA ALA A 21 -17.09 -15.18 0.00
C ALA A 21 -15.71 -15.80 -0.35
N GLY A 22 -14.67 -14.97 -0.53
CA GLY A 22 -13.29 -15.41 -0.75
C GLY A 22 -13.09 -16.08 -2.12
N VAL A 23 -13.10 -17.41 -2.15
CA VAL A 23 -12.86 -18.22 -3.36
C VAL A 23 -14.12 -19.05 -3.70
N PRO A 24 -15.17 -18.42 -4.25
CA PRO A 24 -16.38 -19.13 -4.65
C PRO A 24 -16.10 -20.12 -5.78
N LYS A 25 -16.89 -21.20 -5.83
CA LYS A 25 -16.93 -22.13 -6.95
C LYS A 25 -17.97 -21.67 -7.98
N VAL A 26 -17.54 -21.42 -9.20
CA VAL A 26 -18.41 -21.12 -10.34
C VAL A 26 -18.19 -22.19 -11.40
N LYS A 27 -19.23 -22.96 -11.74
CA LYS A 27 -19.14 -24.10 -12.67
C LYS A 27 -18.02 -25.07 -12.27
N ASP A 28 -17.99 -25.44 -11.00
CA ASP A 28 -17.00 -26.34 -10.37
C ASP A 28 -15.54 -25.87 -10.42
N ARG A 29 -15.28 -24.60 -10.74
CA ARG A 29 -13.96 -24.00 -10.73
C ARG A 29 -13.85 -22.93 -9.65
N GLU A 30 -12.72 -22.94 -8.95
CA GLU A 30 -12.35 -21.90 -8.00
C GLU A 30 -12.16 -20.57 -8.71
N CYS A 31 -12.85 -19.53 -8.23
CA CYS A 31 -12.77 -18.18 -8.78
C CYS A 31 -12.23 -17.24 -7.70
N LEU A 32 -11.11 -16.58 -7.99
CA LEU A 32 -10.56 -15.56 -7.11
C LEU A 32 -11.39 -14.27 -7.24
N VAL A 33 -12.05 -13.85 -6.17
CA VAL A 33 -12.74 -12.54 -6.14
C VAL A 33 -11.75 -11.47 -5.71
N ILE A 34 -11.40 -10.60 -6.64
CA ILE A 34 -10.56 -9.43 -6.36
C ILE A 34 -11.48 -8.22 -6.29
N ASN A 35 -11.55 -7.59 -5.11
CA ASN A 35 -12.19 -6.29 -4.99
C ASN A 35 -11.19 -5.21 -5.44
N PRO A 36 -11.36 -4.59 -6.61
CA PRO A 36 -10.40 -3.61 -7.13
C PRO A 36 -10.34 -2.33 -6.27
N THR A 37 -11.30 -2.14 -5.35
CA THR A 37 -11.36 -0.98 -4.44
C THR A 37 -10.81 -1.26 -3.04
N ARG A 38 -10.70 -2.53 -2.61
CA ARG A 38 -10.00 -2.91 -1.38
C ARG A 38 -8.58 -3.33 -1.72
N GLN A 39 -7.79 -2.40 -2.27
CA GLN A 39 -6.39 -2.65 -2.57
C GLN A 39 -5.60 -2.76 -1.26
N GLU A 40 -5.11 -3.97 -0.98
CA GLU A 40 -3.92 -4.08 -0.14
C GLU A 40 -2.75 -3.52 -0.95
N VAL A 41 -2.10 -2.51 -0.40
CA VAL A 41 -1.01 -1.80 -1.04
C VAL A 41 0.27 -1.99 -0.26
N LYS A 42 1.35 -2.23 -0.99
CA LYS A 42 2.70 -2.29 -0.46
C LYS A 42 3.35 -0.94 -0.69
N ILE A 43 3.64 -0.20 0.37
CA ILE A 43 4.21 1.14 0.30
C ILE A 43 5.62 1.07 0.86
N LYS A 44 6.58 1.70 0.17
CA LYS A 44 7.94 1.89 0.69
C LYS A 44 8.03 3.29 1.29
N LEU A 45 8.45 3.36 2.54
CA LEU A 45 8.84 4.60 3.22
C LEU A 45 10.34 4.72 3.13
N GLN A 46 10.83 5.79 2.51
CA GLN A 46 12.26 6.09 2.40
C GLN A 46 12.62 7.31 3.26
N TRP A 47 13.89 7.42 3.64
CA TRP A 47 14.43 8.47 4.52
C TRP A 47 13.80 8.49 5.90
N LEU A 48 13.43 7.31 6.39
CA LEU A 48 12.94 7.16 7.75
C LEU A 48 14.12 7.28 8.72
N ALA A 49 13.98 8.10 9.76
CA ALA A 49 14.95 8.12 10.85
C ALA A 49 14.85 6.83 11.69
N PHE A 50 15.99 6.37 12.20
CA PHE A 50 16.10 5.09 12.93
C PHE A 50 15.33 5.08 14.27
N ASP A 51 15.02 6.25 14.83
CA ASP A 51 14.24 6.39 16.06
C ASP A 51 12.71 6.30 15.84
N VAL A 52 12.26 6.25 14.58
CA VAL A 52 10.84 6.14 14.27
C VAL A 52 10.31 4.74 14.58
N THR A 53 9.35 4.69 15.51
CA THR A 53 8.71 3.44 15.90
C THR A 53 7.67 2.97 14.89
N LYS A 54 7.43 1.65 14.83
CA LYS A 54 6.37 1.04 14.00
C LYS A 54 4.99 1.59 14.35
N ASP A 55 4.75 1.96 15.60
CA ASP A 55 3.48 2.57 16.01
C ASP A 55 3.32 4.00 15.54
N ALA A 56 4.41 4.78 15.50
CA ALA A 56 4.38 6.11 14.88
C ALA A 56 4.03 6.00 13.38
N ILE A 57 4.56 4.99 12.68
CA ILE A 57 4.18 4.69 11.29
C ILE A 57 2.69 4.35 11.20
N ARG A 58 2.18 3.45 12.04
CA ARG A 58 0.75 3.09 12.03
C ARG A 58 -0.17 4.31 12.24
N ARG A 59 0.19 5.19 13.18
CA ARG A 59 -0.57 6.43 13.43
C ARG A 59 -0.54 7.38 12.23
N ALA A 60 0.60 7.51 11.57
CA ALA A 60 0.74 8.40 10.41
C ALA A 60 -0.16 7.99 9.22
N PHE A 61 -0.51 6.71 9.09
CA PHE A 61 -1.35 6.18 8.02
C PHE A 61 -2.78 5.83 8.47
N TYR A 62 -3.15 6.12 9.72
CA TYR A 62 -4.44 5.73 10.29
C TYR A 62 -5.65 6.24 9.51
N GLU A 63 -5.57 7.48 8.99
CA GLU A 63 -6.65 8.05 8.18
C GLU A 63 -6.75 7.45 6.78
N ASN A 64 -5.65 6.93 6.24
CA ASN A 64 -5.61 6.33 4.91
C ASN A 64 -6.08 4.88 4.90
N GLY A 65 -5.91 4.15 6.01
CA GLY A 65 -6.23 2.74 6.06
C GLY A 65 -5.70 2.01 7.29
N ASN A 66 -5.79 0.69 7.24
CA ASN A 66 -5.30 -0.19 8.28
C ASN A 66 -3.96 -0.81 7.88
N VAL A 67 -2.89 -0.40 8.56
CA VAL A 67 -1.53 -0.95 8.38
C VAL A 67 -1.48 -2.35 9.02
N LYS A 68 -1.38 -3.38 8.17
CA LYS A 68 -1.31 -4.79 8.55
C LYS A 68 0.09 -5.21 8.99
N GLU A 69 1.11 -4.68 8.31
CA GLU A 69 2.50 -5.09 8.51
C GLU A 69 3.44 -3.89 8.34
N VAL A 70 4.52 -3.89 9.12
CA VAL A 70 5.61 -2.91 9.07
C VAL A 70 6.93 -3.67 9.17
N THR A 71 7.66 -3.73 8.05
CA THR A 71 8.86 -4.54 7.90
C THR A 71 10.02 -3.66 7.48
N ASP A 72 11.08 -3.68 8.27
CA ASP A 72 12.29 -2.90 8.02
C ASP A 72 13.02 -3.50 6.81
N ASP A 73 13.41 -2.65 5.85
CA ASP A 73 14.21 -3.09 4.73
C ASP A 73 15.66 -3.19 5.19
N ARG A 74 16.26 -4.36 4.97
CA ARG A 74 17.64 -4.63 5.37
C ARG A 74 18.51 -4.75 4.13
N TRP A 75 19.76 -4.31 4.27
CA TRP A 75 20.75 -4.45 3.24
C TRP A 75 20.96 -5.94 2.90
N ARG A 76 21.14 -6.21 1.60
CA ARG A 76 21.37 -7.54 1.02
C ARG A 76 22.67 -7.59 0.20
N VAL A 77 23.49 -6.57 0.37
CA VAL A 77 24.80 -6.48 -0.29
C VAL A 77 25.80 -7.19 0.62
N GLU A 78 26.75 -7.88 -0.01
CA GLU A 78 27.89 -8.51 0.66
C GLU A 78 28.54 -7.54 1.66
N ASP A 79 28.91 -8.05 2.83
CA ASP A 79 29.46 -7.34 4.00
C ASP A 79 28.48 -6.44 4.76
N PHE A 80 27.25 -6.29 4.29
CA PHE A 80 26.20 -5.47 4.92
C PHE A 80 24.90 -6.23 5.16
N GLU A 81 24.88 -7.56 5.00
CA GLU A 81 23.64 -8.31 5.16
C GLU A 81 23.00 -8.11 6.53
N GLY A 82 21.71 -7.78 6.52
CA GLY A 82 20.92 -7.64 7.74
C GLY A 82 21.06 -6.30 8.44
N VAL A 83 21.96 -5.42 7.99
CA VAL A 83 22.07 -4.04 8.49
C VAL A 83 20.79 -3.28 8.16
N GLU A 84 20.28 -2.52 9.13
CA GLU A 84 19.09 -1.70 8.94
C GLU A 84 19.33 -0.59 7.91
N SER A 85 18.33 -0.32 7.09
CA SER A 85 18.32 0.81 6.17
C SER A 85 17.35 1.88 6.64
N THR A 86 17.45 3.08 6.08
CA THR A 86 16.45 4.14 6.26
C THR A 86 15.16 3.89 5.46
N THR A 87 14.90 2.63 5.10
CA THR A 87 13.74 2.22 4.31
C THR A 87 12.93 1.21 5.09
N CYS A 88 11.61 1.41 5.11
CA CYS A 88 10.65 0.49 5.68
C CYS A 88 9.57 0.19 4.65
N VAL A 89 9.03 -1.03 4.69
CA VAL A 89 7.92 -1.46 3.86
C VAL A 89 6.69 -1.61 4.75
N ILE A 90 5.59 -0.94 4.36
CA ILE A 90 4.29 -1.15 4.99
C ILE A 90 3.36 -1.90 4.06
N ARG A 91 2.62 -2.85 4.62
CA ARG A 91 1.49 -3.50 3.95
C ARG A 91 0.22 -2.95 4.57
N MET A 92 -0.59 -2.27 3.78
CA MET A 92 -1.76 -1.54 4.26
C MET A 92 -2.99 -1.87 3.44
N GLN A 93 -4.10 -2.09 4.13
CA GLN A 93 -5.43 -2.10 3.52
C GLN A 93 -5.97 -0.68 3.49
N LEU A 94 -6.19 -0.11 2.29
CA LEU A 94 -6.78 1.23 2.16
C LEU A 94 -8.21 1.27 2.70
N ARG A 95 -8.59 2.40 3.30
CA ARG A 95 -9.98 2.70 3.71
C ARG A 95 -10.84 2.83 2.44
N ALA A 96 -12.13 2.50 2.56
CA ALA A 96 -13.07 2.64 1.44
C ALA A 96 -13.08 4.09 0.91
N GLY A 97 -13.00 4.24 -0.41
CA GLY A 97 -12.95 5.53 -1.09
C GLY A 97 -11.56 6.19 -1.16
N VAL A 98 -10.55 5.62 -0.49
CA VAL A 98 -9.15 6.10 -0.58
C VAL A 98 -8.43 5.37 -1.72
N SER A 99 -7.89 6.13 -2.68
CA SER A 99 -7.03 5.59 -3.75
C SER A 99 -5.55 5.82 -3.47
N VAL A 100 -4.68 5.07 -4.15
CA VAL A 100 -3.21 5.25 -4.07
C VAL A 100 -2.75 6.65 -4.43
N ASP A 101 -3.45 7.33 -5.35
CA ASP A 101 -3.13 8.69 -5.79
C ASP A 101 -3.43 9.75 -4.73
N GLN A 102 -4.30 9.44 -3.76
CA GLN A 102 -4.66 10.32 -2.65
C GLN A 102 -3.70 10.19 -1.47
N LEU A 103 -2.87 9.14 -1.42
CA LEU A 103 -1.81 9.04 -0.42
C LEU A 103 -0.83 10.21 -0.61
N THR A 104 -0.30 10.75 0.48
CA THR A 104 0.70 11.82 0.37
C THR A 104 1.99 11.28 -0.28
N HIS A 105 2.77 12.18 -0.91
CA HIS A 105 4.09 11.83 -1.41
C HIS A 105 5.16 11.93 -0.32
N GLN A 106 4.90 12.74 0.70
CA GLN A 106 5.74 12.89 1.88
C GLN A 106 4.87 12.85 3.13
N VAL A 107 5.38 12.26 4.21
CA VAL A 107 4.70 12.19 5.49
C VAL A 107 5.68 12.52 6.60
N ARG A 108 5.26 13.34 7.56
CA ARG A 108 6.06 13.66 8.74
C ARG A 108 5.78 12.61 9.81
N ILE A 109 6.82 11.92 10.27
CA ILE A 109 6.72 10.92 11.33
C ILE A 109 7.78 11.25 12.38
N GLY A 110 7.31 11.67 13.56
CA GLY A 110 8.18 12.21 14.59
C GLY A 110 8.92 13.47 14.13
N SER A 111 10.25 13.45 14.23
CA SER A 111 11.15 14.53 13.82
C SER A 111 11.52 14.50 12.33
N SER A 112 11.19 13.44 11.60
CA SER A 112 11.67 13.20 10.23
C SER A 112 10.54 13.27 9.18
N THR A 113 10.92 13.56 7.94
CA THR A 113 10.03 13.51 6.78
C THR A 113 10.40 12.30 5.94
N ALA A 114 9.48 11.34 5.83
CA ALA A 114 9.65 10.17 4.99
C ALA A 114 9.02 10.40 3.60
N LEU A 115 9.69 9.86 2.58
CA LEU A 115 9.15 9.78 1.22
C LEU A 115 8.28 8.53 1.10
N VAL A 116 7.08 8.72 0.57
CA VAL A 116 6.08 7.65 0.37
C VAL A 116 6.14 7.20 -1.08
N VAL A 117 6.54 5.96 -1.31
CA VAL A 117 6.65 5.35 -2.64
C VAL A 117 5.61 4.23 -2.77
N VAL A 118 4.70 4.38 -3.73
CA VAL A 118 3.61 3.45 -3.96
C VAL A 118 3.75 2.87 -5.37
N PRO A 119 3.81 1.55 -5.56
CA PRO A 119 3.84 0.92 -6.87
C PRO A 119 2.67 1.37 -7.74
N GLY A 120 2.93 1.70 -9.00
CA GLY A 120 1.92 2.17 -9.94
C GLY A 120 1.50 3.64 -9.78
N ARG A 121 2.00 4.35 -8.75
CA ARG A 121 1.80 5.80 -8.61
C ARG A 121 2.98 6.56 -9.22
N PRO A 122 2.75 7.53 -10.12
CA PRO A 122 3.82 8.38 -10.66
C PRO A 122 4.58 9.10 -9.53
N PRO A 123 5.92 9.19 -9.59
CA PRO A 123 6.67 9.95 -8.62
C PRO A 123 6.35 11.45 -8.73
N LEU A 124 6.37 12.14 -7.58
CA LEU A 124 6.28 13.60 -7.54
C LEU A 124 7.69 14.18 -7.51
N CYS A 125 7.98 15.15 -8.38
CA CYS A 125 9.22 15.91 -8.21
C CYS A 125 9.14 16.75 -6.94
N LEU A 126 10.09 16.54 -6.03
CA LEU A 126 10.17 17.29 -4.79
C LEU A 126 10.60 18.76 -4.98
N ARG A 127 11.26 19.08 -6.11
CA ARG A 127 11.67 20.44 -6.48
C ARG A 127 10.51 21.25 -7.06
N CYS A 128 9.81 20.70 -8.05
CA CYS A 128 8.78 21.41 -8.81
C CYS A 128 7.35 21.11 -8.37
N ARG A 129 7.16 20.09 -7.51
CA ARG A 129 5.86 19.58 -7.06
C ARG A 129 4.93 19.16 -8.21
N SER A 130 5.51 18.76 -9.33
CA SER A 130 4.82 18.25 -10.51
C SER A 130 5.06 16.75 -10.65
N LYS A 131 4.03 16.02 -11.13
CA LYS A 131 4.09 14.57 -11.40
C LYS A 131 4.89 14.21 -12.66
N VAL A 132 5.41 15.22 -13.38
CA VAL A 132 6.13 15.08 -14.65
C VAL A 132 7.29 16.08 -14.68
N HIS A 133 8.51 15.56 -14.85
CA HIS A 133 9.56 16.27 -15.58
C HIS A 133 9.64 15.60 -16.94
N MET A 134 9.38 16.37 -17.99
CA MET A 134 9.73 15.97 -19.34
C MET A 134 11.20 16.32 -19.56
#